data_AF-A0A1G7F0R4-F1
#
_entry.id   AF-A0A1G7F0R4-F1
#
_cell.length_a   1.000
_cell.length_b   1.000
_cell.length_c   1.000
_cell.angle_alpha   90.00
_cell.angle_beta   90.00
_cell.angle_gamma   90.00
#
_symmetry.space_group_name_H-M   'P 1'
#
loop_
_entity.id
_entity.type
_entity.pdbx_description
1 polymer ?
#
loop_
_entity_poly.entity_id
_entity_poly.type
_entity_poly.pdbx_seq_one_letter_code
_entity_poly.pdbx_strand_id
1 'polypeptide(L)' 'MDAFTYDLDQITTEWIQEQMNILNLKRKDVITHLGLDKSYMSRVFASEDSPHKIYLSRQTKAMFYYYFLAYKLSI' A
#
# COMPACT_ATOMS: atom_id res chain seq x y z
N MET A 1 13.45 -22.91 10.55
CA MET A 1 12.73 -21.64 10.71
C MET A 1 12.45 -21.17 9.31
N ASP A 2 11.27 -21.52 8.78
CA ASP A 2 10.89 -21.10 7.44
C ASP A 2 10.81 -19.58 7.47
N ALA A 3 11.66 -18.92 6.70
CA ALA A 3 11.59 -17.48 6.53
C ALA A 3 10.17 -17.17 6.05
N PHE A 4 9.44 -16.34 6.81
CA PHE A 4 8.12 -15.81 6.44
C PHE A 4 8.29 -15.00 5.15
N THR A 5 8.31 -15.69 4.02
CA THR A 5 8.42 -15.10 2.70
C THR A 5 6.98 -14.83 2.30
N TYR A 6 6.41 -13.74 2.80
CA TYR A 6 5.10 -13.33 2.33
C TYR A 6 5.21 -13.00 0.84
N ASP A 7 4.30 -13.55 0.06
CA ASP A 7 4.27 -13.34 -1.37
C ASP A 7 3.89 -11.89 -1.68
N LEU A 8 4.92 -11.06 -1.91
CA LEU A 8 4.74 -9.66 -2.26
C LEU A 8 4.03 -9.49 -3.59
N ASP A 9 3.95 -10.51 -4.46
CA ASP A 9 3.30 -10.36 -5.75
C ASP A 9 1.78 -10.21 -5.64
N GLN A 10 1.21 -10.63 -4.50
CA GLN A 10 -0.20 -10.43 -4.17
C GLN A 10 -0.55 -8.98 -3.79
N ILE A 11 0.45 -8.13 -3.54
CA ILE A 11 0.22 -6.73 -3.15
C ILE A 11 -0.03 -5.90 -4.41
N THR A 12 -1.31 -5.60 -4.65
CA THR A 12 -1.79 -4.74 -5.73
C THR A 12 -2.42 -3.45 -5.18
N THR A 13 -2.81 -2.52 -6.06
CA THR A 13 -3.55 -1.32 -5.66
C THR A 13 -4.90 -1.65 -5.04
N GLU A 14 -5.55 -2.71 -5.51
CA GLU A 14 -6.84 -3.20 -5.02
C GLU A 14 -6.67 -3.78 -3.62
N TRP A 15 -5.62 -4.59 -3.40
CA TRP A 15 -5.28 -5.11 -2.08
C TRP A 15 -5.02 -3.98 -1.08
N ILE A 16 -4.29 -2.92 -1.48
CA ILE A 16 -4.05 -1.75 -0.61
C ILE A 16 -5.37 -1.07 -0.24
N GLN A 17 -6.29 -0.88 -1.20
CA GLN A 17 -7.61 -0.28 -0.94
C GLN A 17 -8.45 -1.16 -0.01
N GLU A 18 -8.41 -2.48 -0.19
CA GLU A 18 -9.10 -3.42 0.68
C GLU A 18 -8.57 -3.34 2.12
N GLN A 19 -7.25 -3.33 2.31
CA GLN A 19 -6.67 -3.17 3.66
C GLN A 19 -7.06 -1.83 4.29
N MET A 20 -7.09 -0.75 3.51
CA MET A 20 -7.58 0.55 3.99
C MET A 20 -9.03 0.46 4.48
N ASN A 21 -9.90 -0.21 3.73
CA ASN A 21 -11.30 -0.39 4.12
C ASN A 21 -11.46 -1.26 5.38
N ILE A 22 -10.75 -2.40 5.46
CA ILE A 22 -10.77 -3.31 6.63
C ILE A 22 -10.32 -2.58 7.90
N LEU A 23 -9.32 -1.71 7.78
CA LEU A 23 -8.73 -0.99 8.91
C LEU A 23 -9.35 0.39 9.15
N ASN A 24 -10.41 0.73 8.41
CA ASN A 24 -11.08 2.04 8.46
C ASN A 24 -10.09 3.22 8.31
N LEU A 25 -9.08 3.05 7.45
CA LEU A 25 -8.06 4.05 7.14
C LEU A 25 -8.44 4.84 5.90
N LYS A 26 -8.35 6.17 5.98
CA LYS A 26 -8.50 7.05 4.82
C LYS A 26 -7.16 7.20 4.11
N ARG A 27 -7.19 7.53 2.81
CA ARG A 27 -5.97 7.77 2.01
C ARG A 27 -5.04 8.80 2.66
N LYS A 28 -5.60 9.84 3.28
CA LYS A 28 -4.83 10.87 4.01
C LYS A 28 -4.04 10.31 5.20
N ASP A 29 -4.55 9.27 5.85
CA ASP A 29 -3.93 8.69 7.05
C ASP A 29 -2.71 7.90 6.60
N VAL A 30 -2.87 7.05 5.57
CA VAL A 30 -1.77 6.28 4.95
C VAL A 30 -0.67 7.20 4.42
N ILE A 31 -1.05 8.28 3.71
CA ILE A 31 -0.12 9.32 3.24
C ILE A 31 0.69 9.91 4.40
N THR A 32 0.01 10.24 5.50
CA THR A 32 0.66 10.88 6.66
C THR A 32 1.57 9.91 7.39
N HIS A 33 1.12 8.67 7.64
CA HIS A 33 1.88 7.67 8.39
C HIS A 33 3.12 7.19 7.64
N LEU A 34 3.03 7.06 6.31
CA LEU A 34 4.14 6.62 5.47
C LEU A 34 5.02 7.77 4.96
N GLY A 35 4.65 9.03 5.23
CA GLY A 35 5.38 10.20 4.74
C GLY A 35 5.39 10.29 3.21
N LEU A 36 4.31 9.90 2.55
CA LEU A 36 4.20 9.90 1.08
C LEU A 36 3.68 11.24 0.57
N ASP A 37 4.08 11.60 -0.64
CA ASP A 37 3.46 12.74 -1.34
C ASP A 37 2.05 12.40 -1.81
N LYS A 38 1.13 13.37 -1.69
CA LYS A 38 -0.25 13.25 -2.21
C LYS A 38 -0.27 12.95 -3.72
N SER A 39 0.64 13.56 -4.47
CA SER A 39 0.79 13.35 -5.91
C SER A 39 1.29 11.95 -6.25
N TYR A 40 2.18 11.39 -5.44
CA TYR A 40 2.65 10.01 -5.57
C TYR A 40 1.49 9.03 -5.36
N MET A 41 0.76 9.15 -4.26
CA MET A 41 -0.37 8.26 -3.96
C MET A 41 -1.48 8.36 -5.01
N SER A 42 -1.73 9.55 -5.55
CA SER A 42 -2.70 9.75 -6.63
C SER A 42 -2.29 9.03 -7.92
N ARG A 43 -0.98 9.07 -8.28
CA ARG A 43 -0.44 8.35 -9.44
C ARG A 43 -0.42 6.84 -9.27
N VAL A 44 -0.19 6.35 -8.05
CA VAL A 44 -0.30 4.92 -7.73
C VAL A 44 -1.72 4.40 -7.99
N PHE A 45 -2.74 5.16 -7.58
CA PHE A 45 -4.14 4.80 -7.78
C PHE A 45 -4.76 5.34 -9.08
N ALA A 46 -3.95 5.83 -10.02
CA ALA A 46 -4.46 6.20 -11.33
C ALA A 46 -4.98 4.96 -12.07
N SER A 47 -5.85 5.17 -13.06
CA SER A 47 -6.29 4.12 -13.97
C SER A 47 -5.12 3.61 -14.83
N GLU A 48 -5.22 2.40 -15.36
CA GLU A 48 -4.15 1.75 -16.13
C GLU A 48 -3.82 2.45 -17.45
N ASP A 49 -4.77 3.18 -18.01
CA ASP A 49 -4.61 4.01 -19.21
C ASP A 49 -3.95 5.38 -18.92
N SER A 50 -3.71 5.72 -17.65
CA SER A 50 -3.10 6.99 -17.30
C SER A 50 -1.60 7.03 -17.65
N PRO A 51 -1.12 8.04 -18.40
CA PRO A 51 0.29 8.18 -18.75
C PRO A 51 1.19 8.48 -17.53
N HIS A 52 0.57 8.76 -16.38
CA HIS A 52 1.27 9.06 -15.13
C HIS A 52 1.09 7.96 -14.07
N LYS A 53 0.53 6.80 -14.43
CA LYS A 53 0.40 5.65 -13.53
C LYS A 53 1.77 5.25 -12.99
N ILE A 54 1.85 5.09 -11.67
CA ILE A 54 3.01 4.48 -11.02
C ILE A 54 2.66 3.05 -10.64
N TYR A 55 3.42 2.10 -11.18
CA TYR A 55 3.36 0.70 -10.80
C TYR A 55 4.12 0.47 -9.48
N LEU A 56 3.55 -0.40 -8.63
CA LEU A 56 4.15 -0.72 -7.34
C LEU A 56 5.46 -1.48 -7.52
N SER A 57 6.58 -0.88 -7.16
CA SER A 57 7.85 -1.59 -7.05
C SER A 57 7.80 -2.60 -5.92
N ARG A 58 8.66 -3.63 -5.94
CA ARG A 58 8.73 -4.64 -4.88
C ARG A 58 8.96 -4.02 -3.50
N GLN A 59 9.77 -2.95 -3.43
CA GLN A 59 9.99 -2.19 -2.19
C GLN A 59 8.72 -1.49 -1.71
N THR A 60 7.96 -0.90 -2.64
CA THR A 60 6.68 -0.23 -2.33
C THR A 60 5.64 -1.23 -1.84
N LYS A 61 5.56 -2.40 -2.47
CA LYS A 61 4.70 -3.51 -2.02
C LYS A 61 5.02 -3.93 -0.60
N ALA A 62 6.31 -4.12 -0.28
CA ALA A 62 6.76 -4.44 1.07
C ALA A 62 6.41 -3.34 2.09
N MET A 63 6.61 -2.06 1.73
CA MET A 63 6.27 -0.92 2.58
C MET A 63 4.80 -0.93 2.98
N PHE A 64 3.88 -1.06 2.02
CA PHE A 64 2.44 -1.12 2.32
C PHE A 64 2.09 -2.37 3.15
N TYR A 65 2.64 -3.53 2.80
CA TYR A 65 2.40 -4.77 3.52
C TYR A 65 2.75 -4.64 5.01
N TYR A 66 3.99 -4.23 5.31
CA TYR A 66 4.45 -4.13 6.69
C TYR A 66 3.77 -2.99 7.45
N TYR A 67 3.40 -1.91 6.78
CA TYR A 67 2.59 -0.86 7.39
C TYR A 67 1.23 -1.37 7.88
N PHE A 68 0.47 -2.06 7.02
CA PHE A 68 -0.84 -2.59 7.45
C PHE A 68 -0.70 -3.70 8.48
N LEU A 69 0.34 -4.53 8.40
CA LEU A 69 0.64 -5.54 9.42
C LEU A 69 0.93 -4.88 10.78
N ALA A 70 1.81 -3.88 10.82
CA ALA A 70 2.13 -3.15 12.05
C ALA A 70 0.90 -2.44 12.63
N TYR A 71 0.08 -1.82 11.76
CA TYR A 71 -1.15 -1.16 12.18
C TYR A 71 -2.13 -2.15 12.82
N LYS A 72 -2.33 -3.34 12.23
CA LYS A 72 -3.17 -4.41 12.78
C LYS A 72 -2.72 -4.90 14.15
N LEU A 73 -1.40 -4.99 14.37
CA LEU A 73 -0.84 -5.46 15.62
C LEU A 73 -0.86 -4.41 16.74
N SER A 74 -1.09 -3.14 16.39
CA SER A 74 -1.14 -2.02 17.33
C SER A 74 -2.56 -1.72 17.84
N ILE A 75 -3.57 -2.42 17.32
CA ILE A 75 -4.98 -2.37 17.73
C ILE A 75 -5.27 -3.60 18.58
#